data_AF-A0A819NFP8-F1
#
_entry.id   AF-A0A819NFP8-F1
#
_cell.length_a   1.000
_cell.length_b   1.000
_cell.length_c   1.000
_cell.angle_alpha   90.00
_cell.angle_beta   90.00
_cell.angle_gamma   90.00
#
_symmetry.space_group_name_H-M   'P 1'
#
loop_
_entity.id
_entity.type
_entity.pdbx_description
1 polymer ?
#
loop_
_entity_poly.entity_id
_entity_poly.type
_entity_poly.pdbx_seq_one_letter_code
_entity_poly.pdbx_strand_id
1 'polypeptide(L)' 'MGYNVTLMADSTSRWAEALREISIGLAGIPADSGYPAYLDARLASLYDRAGRIRYLGNLEREGSVSIVGT' A
#
# COMPACT_ATOMS: atom_id res chain seq x y z
N MET A 1 -17.36 -10.50 -5.95
CA MET A 1 -18.51 -10.05 -5.13
C MET A 1 -19.09 -8.72 -5.61
N GLY A 2 -18.36 -7.87 -6.34
CA GLY A 2 -18.96 -6.69 -6.99
C GLY A 2 -19.22 -5.53 -6.04
N TYR A 3 -18.57 -5.54 -4.87
CA TYR A 3 -18.77 -4.51 -3.87
C TYR A 3 -17.84 -3.32 -4.09
N ASN A 4 -18.25 -2.18 -3.56
CA ASN A 4 -17.42 -1.00 -3.40
C ASN A 4 -16.95 -0.98 -1.95
N VAL A 5 -15.64 -1.09 -1.75
CA VAL A 5 -15.01 -1.24 -0.43
C VAL A 5 -14.08 -0.06 -0.19
N THR A 6 -14.10 0.46 1.03
CA THR A 6 -13.14 1.48 1.48
C THR A 6 -12.23 0.88 2.55
N LEU A 7 -10.92 1.05 2.38
CA LEU A 7 -9.89 0.76 3.36
C LEU A 7 -9.41 2.07 3.98
N MET A 8 -9.53 2.18 5.31
CA MET A 8 -8.92 3.26 6.08
C MET A 8 -7.61 2.77 6.69
N ALA A 9 -6.49 3.39 6.32
CA ALA A 9 -5.16 3.04 6.78
C ALA A 9 -4.62 4.13 7.72
N ASP A 10 -4.71 3.89 9.03
CA ASP A 10 -4.21 4.80 10.06
C ASP A 10 -3.17 4.08 10.95
N SER A 11 -1.89 4.45 10.97
CA SER A 11 -1.19 5.50 10.21
C SER A 11 -0.13 4.93 9.27
N THR A 12 -0.07 5.47 8.06
CA THR A 12 0.92 5.16 7.03
C THR A 12 2.32 5.59 7.47
N SER A 13 2.42 6.68 8.25
CA SER A 13 3.68 7.14 8.84
C SER A 13 4.28 6.11 9.80
N ARG A 14 3.47 5.51 10.69
CA ARG A 14 3.96 4.45 11.59
C ARG A 14 4.36 3.19 10.86
N TRP A 15 3.70 2.87 9.76
CA TRP A 15 4.12 1.77 8.90
C TRP A 15 5.49 2.06 8.25
N ALA A 16 5.75 3.29 7.80
CA ALA A 16 7.06 3.69 7.27
C ALA A 16 8.17 3.63 8.34
N GLU A 17 7.88 4.06 9.58
CA GLU A 17 8.81 3.90 10.70
C GLU A 17 9.14 2.43 11.01
N ALA A 18 8.12 1.56 11.02
CA ALA A 18 8.34 0.13 11.22
C ALA A 18 9.21 -0.47 10.10
N LEU A 19 8.98 -0.07 8.84
CA LEU A 19 9.84 -0.48 7.71
C LEU A 19 11.28 0.03 7.87
N ARG A 20 11.47 1.24 8.40
CA ARG A 20 12.78 1.81 8.71
C ARG A 20 13.52 0.95 9.73
N GLU A 21 12.88 0.62 10.85
CA GLU A 21 13.47 -0.21 11.91
C GLU A 21 13.84 -1.61 11.39
N ILE A 22 12.96 -2.23 10.61
CA ILE A 22 13.23 -3.55 10.00
C ILE A 22 14.40 -3.47 9.03
N SER A 23 14.44 -2.44 8.17
CA SER A 23 15.52 -2.27 7.19
C SER A 23 16.88 -2.09 7.88
N ILE A 24 16.93 -1.34 8.98
CA ILE A 24 18.15 -1.16 9.79
C ILE A 24 18.59 -2.50 10.40
N GLY A 25 17.64 -3.27 10.96
CA GLY A 25 17.92 -4.59 11.53
C GLY A 25 18.47 -5.59 10.50
N LEU A 26 18.12 -5.42 9.22
CA LEU A 26 18.62 -6.23 8.10
C LEU A 26 19.90 -5.65 7.46
N ALA A 27 20.53 -4.65 8.07
CA ALA A 27 21.68 -3.92 7.53
C ALA A 27 21.44 -3.38 6.10
N GLY A 28 20.19 -3.02 5.78
CA GLY A 28 19.84 -2.40 4.52
C GLY A 28 20.43 -1.00 4.39
N ILE A 29 20.76 -0.60 3.16
CA ILE A 29 21.33 0.72 2.88
C ILE A 29 20.23 1.79 3.09
N PRO A 30 20.41 2.74 4.03
CA PRO A 30 19.47 3.82 4.21
C PRO A 30 19.54 4.81 3.06
N ALA A 31 18.40 5.39 2.70
CA ALA A 31 18.28 6.54 1.84
C ALA A 31 17.98 7.79 2.70
N ASP A 32 17.17 8.70 2.19
CA ASP A 32 16.83 9.95 2.87
C ASP A 32 16.15 9.73 4.22
N SER A 33 16.52 10.54 5.21
CA SER A 33 16.01 10.49 6.59
C SER A 33 16.11 9.12 7.29
N GLY A 34 16.96 8.21 6.77
CA GLY A 34 17.18 6.88 7.31
C GLY A 34 16.19 5.81 6.84
N TYR A 35 15.22 6.14 5.99
CA TYR A 35 14.27 5.17 5.43
C TYR A 35 14.93 4.26 4.38
N PRO A 36 14.38 3.06 4.13
CA PRO A 36 14.85 2.24 3.02
C PRO A 36 14.62 2.92 1.67
N ALA A 37 15.56 2.73 0.74
CA ALA A 37 15.46 3.27 -0.63
C ALA A 37 14.22 2.78 -1.42
N TYR A 38 13.54 1.74 -0.95
CA TYR A 38 12.34 1.17 -1.56
C TYR A 38 11.03 1.62 -0.89
N LEU A 39 11.05 2.59 0.03
CA LEU A 39 9.83 3.08 0.70
C LEU A 39 8.79 3.56 -0.32
N ASP A 40 9.20 4.38 -1.30
CA ASP A 40 8.30 4.92 -2.32
C ASP A 40 7.68 3.80 -3.16
N ALA A 41 8.47 2.80 -3.57
CA ALA A 41 7.98 1.65 -4.31
C ALA A 41 6.96 0.82 -3.50
N ARG A 42 7.15 0.73 -2.18
CA ARG A 42 6.21 0.05 -1.28
C ARG A 42 4.90 0.84 -1.10
N LEU A 43 4.98 2.16 -0.97
CA LEU A 43 3.81 3.03 -0.92
C LEU A 43 3.03 2.96 -2.24
N ALA A 44 3.70 3.12 -3.37
CA ALA A 44 3.10 2.99 -4.70
C ALA A 44 2.41 1.62 -4.85
N SER A 45 3.11 0.53 -4.54
CA SER A 45 2.55 -0.83 -4.59
C SER A 45 1.34 -1.03 -3.67
N LEU A 46 1.18 -0.24 -2.60
CA LEU A 46 0.00 -0.31 -1.74
C LEU A 46 -1.17 0.49 -2.35
N TYR A 47 -0.93 1.75 -2.71
CA TYR A 47 -1.97 2.66 -3.20
C TYR A 47 -2.44 2.33 -4.62
N ASP A 48 -1.57 1.80 -5.48
CA ASP A 48 -1.90 1.36 -6.84
C ASP A 48 -2.86 0.16 -6.88
N ARG A 49 -3.09 -0.48 -5.72
CA ARG A 49 -4.10 -1.55 -5.58
C ARG A 49 -5.51 -1.00 -5.43
N ALA A 50 -5.66 0.30 -5.18
CA ALA A 50 -6.94 0.98 -5.20
C ALA A 50 -7.39 1.20 -6.65
N GLY A 51 -8.69 1.12 -6.88
CA GLY A 51 -9.26 1.36 -8.19
C GLY A 51 -10.60 0.68 -8.39
N ARG A 52 -11.30 1.10 -9.44
CA ARG A 52 -12.46 0.39 -9.96
C ARG A 52 -11.98 -0.68 -10.93
N ILE A 53 -12.47 -1.91 -10.76
CA ILE A 53 -12.07 -3.04 -11.57
C ILE A 53 -13.29 -3.77 -12.12
N ARG A 54 -13.10 -4.35 -13.31
CA ARG A 54 -13.97 -5.42 -13.80
C ARG A 54 -13.42 -6.75 -13.29
N TYR A 55 -14.28 -7.58 -12.71
CA TYR A 55 -13.87 -8.88 -12.21
C TYR A 55 -13.53 -9.84 -13.34
N LEU A 56 -12.55 -10.70 -13.11
CA LEU A 56 -12.26 -11.84 -13.98
C LEU A 56 -13.38 -12.88 -13.85
N GLY A 57 -13.87 -13.37 -14.98
CA GLY A 57 -14.85 -14.46 -15.05
C GLY A 57 -16.02 -14.18 -15.99
N ASN A 58 -16.95 -15.14 -16.04
CA ASN A 58 -18.05 -15.17 -17.03
C ASN A 58 -19.22 -14.26 -16.67
N LEU A 59 -19.24 -13.73 -15.44
CA LEU A 59 -20.26 -12.80 -14.97
C LEU A 59 -19.67 -11.40 -15.03
N GLU A 60 -20.22 -10.56 -15.90
CA GLU A 60 -19.92 -9.12 -15.95
C GLU A 60 -20.26 -8.49 -14.60
N ARG A 61 -19.23 -8.28 -13.78
CA ARG A 61 -19.34 -7.65 -12.46
C ARG A 61 -18.25 -6.62 -12.33
N GLU A 62 -18.59 -5.51 -11.72
CA GLU A 62 -17.66 -4.44 -11.38
C GLU A 62 -17.65 -4.21 -9.87
N GLY A 63 -16.55 -3.70 -9.36
CA GLY A 63 -16.42 -3.28 -7.97
C GLY A 63 -15.28 -2.29 -7.83
N SER A 64 -15.07 -1.80 -6.63
CA SER A 64 -13.99 -0.85 -6.37
C SER A 64 -13.36 -1.05 -4.99
N VAL A 65 -12.10 -0.66 -4.91
CA VAL A 65 -11.37 -0.49 -3.66
C VAL A 65 -10.89 0.95 -3.60
N SER A 66 -11.32 1.69 -2.58
CA SER A 66 -10.80 3.02 -2.25
C SER A 66 -9.90 2.90 -1.03
N ILE A 67 -8.68 3.43 -1.09
CA ILE A 67 -7.77 3.45 0.05
C ILE A 67 -7.64 4.91 0.50
N VAL A 68 -7.84 5.16 1.78
CA VAL A 68 -7.62 6.46 2.42
C VAL A 68 -6.61 6.23 3.52
N GLY A 69 -5.42 6.84 3.40
CA GLY A 69 -4.37 6.76 4.40
C GLY A 69 -4.15 8.08 5.12
N THR A 70 -3.79 8.00 6.40
CA THR A 70 -3.36 9.12 7.25
C THR A 70 -1.90 8.97 7.68
#